data_AF-A0A929YV91-F1
#
_entry.id   AF-A0A929YV91-F1
#
_cell.length_a   1.000
_cell.length_b   1.000
_cell.length_c   1.000
_cell.angle_alpha   90.00
_cell.angle_beta   90.00
_cell.angle_gamma   90.00
#
_symmetry.space_group_name_H-M   'P 1'
#
loop_
_entity.id
_entity.type
_entity.pdbx_description
1 polymer ?
#
loop_
_entity_poly.entity_id
_entity_poly.type
_entity_poly.pdbx_seq_one_letter_code
_entity_poly.pdbx_strand_id
1 'polypeptide(L)'
;CEKAQVPYQTFTNRSDMLGGSTLGNISNSQVAMNTVDIGLAQLSMHSPYETAGVMDGYDLAEVARLFYSSSIRGKGDGNLEICF
;
A
#
# COMPACT_ATOMS: atom_id res chain seq x y z
N CYS A 1 2.76 9.43 0.44
CA CYS A 1 2.44 9.87 1.81
C CYS A 1 3.01 11.25 2.10
N GLU A 2 4.33 11.45 2.12
CA GLU A 2 4.95 12.76 2.43
C GLU A 2 4.38 13.93 1.59
N LYS A 3 4.31 13.76 0.26
CA LYS A 3 3.72 14.78 -0.65
C LYS A 3 2.24 15.07 -0.40
N ALA A 4 1.50 14.09 0.12
CA ALA A 4 0.09 14.20 0.48
C ALA A 4 -0.10 14.62 1.96
N GLN A 5 0.99 14.82 2.70
CA GLN A 5 0.99 15.13 4.15
C GLN A 5 0.19 14.15 5.03
N VAL A 6 0.08 12.89 4.60
CA VAL A 6 -0.56 11.85 5.41
C VAL A 6 0.49 11.01 6.15
N PRO A 7 0.19 10.54 7.38
CA PRO A 7 1.04 9.59 8.07
C PRO A 7 1.08 8.25 7.33
N TYR A 8 2.15 7.49 7.54
CA TYR A 8 2.21 6.09 7.16
C TYR A 8 2.90 5.30 8.25
N GLN A 9 2.70 3.99 8.18
CA GLN A 9 3.27 3.04 9.13
C GLN A 9 3.75 1.80 8.37
N THR A 10 4.73 1.12 8.95
CA THR A 10 5.29 -0.10 8.39
C THR A 10 4.79 -1.29 9.20
N PHE A 11 4.30 -2.32 8.50
CA PHE A 11 3.87 -3.56 9.10
C PHE A 11 4.71 -4.72 8.56
N THR A 12 5.27 -5.50 9.48
CA THR A 12 5.97 -6.75 9.18
C THR A 12 5.59 -7.78 10.22
N ASN A 13 5.31 -9.01 9.78
CA ASN A 13 5.14 -10.11 10.73
C ASN A 13 6.45 -10.43 11.45
N ARG A 14 6.36 -11.01 12.64
CA ARG A 14 7.54 -11.63 13.25
C ARG A 14 7.98 -12.83 12.40
N SER A 15 9.28 -13.02 12.26
CA SER A 15 9.85 -14.07 11.41
C SER A 15 9.52 -15.51 11.85
N ASP A 16 9.14 -15.69 13.13
CA ASP A 16 8.76 -16.97 13.71
C ASP A 16 7.25 -17.25 13.62
N MET A 17 6.47 -16.40 12.96
CA MET A 17 5.03 -16.53 12.81
C MET A 17 4.64 -16.57 11.33
N LEU A 18 3.62 -17.39 11.02
CA LEU A 18 3.01 -17.37 9.69
C LEU A 18 2.29 -16.05 9.47
N GLY A 19 2.59 -15.40 8.36
CA GLY A 19 1.88 -14.22 7.87
C GLY A 19 0.77 -14.58 6.90
N GLY A 20 -0.19 -13.67 6.74
CA GLY A 20 -1.09 -13.69 5.59
C GLY A 20 -0.36 -13.37 4.27
N SER A 21 -1.03 -13.61 3.15
CA SER A 21 -0.58 -13.21 1.80
C SER A 21 -1.57 -12.21 1.21
N THR A 22 -1.13 -11.47 0.19
CA THR A 22 -1.97 -10.55 -0.60
C THR A 22 -2.05 -11.00 -2.06
N LEU A 23 -2.91 -10.34 -2.83
CA LEU A 23 -2.88 -10.47 -4.29
C LEU A 23 -1.60 -9.91 -4.89
N GLY A 24 -0.96 -8.88 -4.31
CA GLY A 24 0.30 -8.34 -4.80
C GLY A 24 1.39 -9.40 -4.91
N ASN A 25 1.52 -10.26 -3.90
CA ASN A 25 2.42 -11.40 -3.90
C ASN A 25 2.12 -12.40 -5.05
N ILE A 26 0.84 -12.71 -5.29
CA ILE A 26 0.42 -13.62 -6.36
C ILE A 26 0.66 -12.99 -7.74
N SER A 27 0.25 -11.73 -7.92
CA SER A 27 0.38 -10.98 -9.17
C SER A 27 1.84 -10.88 -9.61
N ASN A 28 2.74 -10.59 -8.67
CA ASN A 28 4.17 -10.46 -9.00
C ASN A 28 4.83 -11.80 -9.36
N SER A 29 4.23 -12.93 -8.97
CA SER A 29 4.66 -14.26 -9.42
C SER A 29 4.27 -14.57 -10.87
N GLN A 30 3.26 -13.87 -11.41
CA GLN A 30 2.76 -14.07 -12.78
C GLN A 30 3.35 -13.05 -13.76
N VAL A 31 3.52 -11.80 -13.33
CA VAL A 31 4.07 -10.71 -14.15
C VAL A 31 5.01 -9.88 -13.29
N ALA A 32 6.25 -9.72 -13.74
CA ALA A 32 7.21 -8.85 -13.06
C ALA A 32 6.80 -7.38 -13.22
N MET A 33 6.41 -6.74 -12.13
CA MET A 33 6.05 -5.31 -12.10
C MET A 33 6.48 -4.65 -10.79
N ASN A 34 6.89 -3.39 -10.87
CA ASN A 34 7.12 -2.56 -9.68
C ASN A 34 5.81 -2.45 -8.90
N THR A 35 5.79 -2.99 -7.68
CA THR A 35 4.58 -3.11 -6.86
C THR A 35 4.88 -2.68 -5.43
N VAL A 36 3.89 -2.08 -4.78
CA VAL A 36 3.89 -1.84 -3.34
C VAL A 36 2.59 -2.40 -2.76
N ASP A 37 2.69 -3.24 -1.74
CA ASP A 37 1.55 -3.71 -0.96
C ASP A 37 1.29 -2.71 0.17
N ILE A 38 0.09 -2.10 0.15
CA ILE A 38 -0.38 -1.17 1.18
C ILE A 38 -1.77 -1.59 1.65
N GLY A 39 -2.14 -1.16 2.84
CA GLY A 39 -3.47 -1.41 3.38
C GLY A 39 -3.77 -0.52 4.57
N LEU A 40 -5.06 -0.48 4.95
CA LEU A 40 -5.51 0.15 6.18
C LEU A 40 -5.37 -0.84 7.32
N ALA A 41 -4.76 -0.41 8.42
CA ALA A 41 -4.66 -1.25 9.59
C ALA A 41 -6.05 -1.44 10.22
N GLN A 42 -6.35 -2.67 10.60
CA GLN A 42 -7.61 -3.01 11.25
C GLN A 42 -7.36 -4.04 12.35
N LEU A 43 -8.27 -4.07 13.31
CA LEU A 43 -8.33 -5.06 14.38
C LEU A 43 -9.42 -6.08 14.07
N SER A 44 -9.17 -7.31 14.50
CA SER A 44 -10.09 -8.45 14.37
C SER A 44 -10.43 -8.82 12.92
N MET A 45 -9.45 -8.74 12.02
CA MET A 45 -9.61 -9.16 10.61
C MET A 45 -10.22 -10.56 10.51
N HIS A 46 -11.25 -10.72 9.66
CA HIS A 46 -12.12 -11.90 9.50
C HIS A 46 -13.23 -12.07 10.57
N SER A 47 -13.40 -11.13 11.49
CA SER A 47 -14.55 -11.08 12.39
C SER A 47 -15.81 -10.60 11.66
N PRO A 48 -17.03 -11.00 12.09
CA PRO A 48 -18.26 -10.33 11.65
C PRO A 48 -18.34 -8.86 12.08
N TYR A 49 -17.53 -8.43 13.05
CA TYR A 49 -17.39 -7.05 13.50
C TYR A 49 -15.90 -6.69 13.55
N GLU A 50 -15.42 -6.01 12.51
CA GLU A 50 -14.05 -5.49 12.41
C GLU A 50 -13.97 -4.06 12.97
N THR A 51 -12.76 -3.57 13.24
CA THR A 51 -12.54 -2.19 13.73
C THR A 51 -11.35 -1.56 13.04
N ALA A 52 -11.50 -0.34 12.55
CA ALA A 52 -10.45 0.42 11.88
C ALA A 52 -10.43 1.88 12.37
N GLY A 53 -9.35 2.61 12.08
CA GLY A 53 -9.27 4.03 12.38
C GLY A 53 -10.21 4.85 11.49
N VAL A 54 -10.90 5.83 12.08
CA VAL A 54 -11.82 6.69 11.32
C VAL A 54 -11.10 7.49 10.22
N MET A 55 -9.85 7.89 10.48
CA MET A 55 -9.05 8.69 9.54
C MET A 55 -8.40 7.85 8.44
N ASP A 56 -8.21 6.55 8.66
CA ASP A 56 -7.46 5.66 7.75
C ASP A 56 -8.01 5.70 6.32
N GLY A 57 -9.34 5.71 6.18
CA GLY A 57 -10.01 5.82 4.88
C GLY A 57 -9.81 7.17 4.19
N TYR A 58 -9.81 8.27 4.95
CA TYR A 58 -9.58 9.62 4.41
C TYR A 58 -8.14 9.80 3.95
N ASP A 59 -7.18 9.33 4.75
CA ASP A 59 -5.76 9.41 4.43
C ASP A 59 -5.42 8.60 3.17
N LEU A 60 -5.98 7.39 3.04
CA LEU A 60 -5.80 6.59 1.83
C LEU A 60 -6.46 7.24 0.60
N ALA A 61 -7.64 7.83 0.75
CA ALA A 61 -8.30 8.54 -0.33
C ALA A 61 -7.43 9.72 -0.83
N GLU A 62 -6.79 10.47 0.08
CA GLU A 62 -5.92 11.58 -0.29
C GLU A 62 -4.63 11.12 -0.99
N VAL A 63 -4.01 10.02 -0.53
CA VAL A 63 -2.86 9.41 -1.22
C VAL A 63 -3.25 8.91 -2.59
N ALA A 64 -4.36 8.21 -2.71
CA ALA A 64 -4.85 7.70 -3.99
C ALA A 64 -5.14 8.84 -4.96
N ARG A 65 -5.81 9.90 -4.50
CA ARG A 65 -6.08 11.11 -5.28
C ARG A 65 -4.78 11.70 -5.83
N LEU A 66 -3.79 11.93 -4.97
CA LEU A 66 -2.51 12.50 -5.38
C LEU A 66 -1.75 11.58 -6.34
N PHE A 67 -1.69 10.27 -6.04
CA PHE A 67 -1.01 9.28 -6.88
C PHE A 67 -1.63 9.18 -8.28
N TYR A 68 -2.97 9.07 -8.38
CA TYR A 68 -3.64 8.99 -9.67
C TYR A 68 -3.68 10.32 -10.44
N SER A 69 -3.47 11.46 -9.76
CA SER A 69 -3.27 12.75 -10.43
C SER A 69 -1.83 12.99 -10.92
N SER A 70 -0.89 12.13 -10.52
CA SER A 70 0.51 12.24 -10.90
C SER A 70 0.78 11.58 -12.26
N SER A 71 2.00 11.74 -12.78
CA SER A 71 2.51 11.01 -13.94
C SER A 71 3.68 10.13 -13.56
N ILE A 72 3.89 9.04 -14.31
CA ILE A 72 5.00 8.11 -14.07
C ILE A 72 5.99 8.22 -15.23
N ARG A 73 7.27 8.40 -14.90
CA ARG A 73 8.37 8.44 -15.85
C ARG A 73 9.34 7.30 -15.59
N GLY A 74 9.65 6.50 -16.61
CA GLY A 74 10.72 5.51 -16.55
C GLY A 74 12.10 6.17 -16.70
N LYS A 75 13.06 5.80 -15.85
CA LYS A 75 14.45 6.32 -15.92
C LYS A 75 15.36 5.54 -16.88
N GLY A 76 14.89 4.42 -17.42
CA GLY A 76 15.65 3.57 -18.36
C GLY A 76 16.61 2.57 -17.70
N ASP A 77 16.73 2.62 -16.37
CA ASP A 77 17.53 1.72 -15.51
C ASP A 77 16.66 0.69 -14.76
N GLY A 78 15.37 0.57 -15.12
CA GLY A 78 14.38 -0.23 -14.39
C GLY A 78 13.68 0.49 -13.24
N ASN A 79 14.09 1.72 -12.90
CA ASN A 79 13.43 2.53 -11.88
C ASN A 79 12.33 3.42 -12.50
N LEU A 80 11.26 3.58 -11.71
CA LEU A 80 10.16 4.48 -12.00
C LEU A 80 10.25 5.72 -11.11
N GLU A 81 9.90 6.86 -11.68
CA GLU A 81 9.78 8.14 -10.98
C GLU A 81 8.34 8.61 -11.02
N ILE A 82 7.81 8.97 -9.86
CA ILE A 82 6.49 9.59 -9.74
C ILE A 82 6.68 11.11 -9.80
N CYS A 83 6.08 11.72 -10.82
CA CYS A 83 6.10 13.15 -11.08
C CYS A 83 4.75 13.75 -10.65
N PHE A 84 4.76 14.44 -9.51
CA PHE A 84 3.62 15.16 -8.95
C PHE A 84 3.48 16.56 -9.54
#